data_AF-A0A3A8LBN2-F1
#
_entry.id   AF-A0A3A8LBN2-F1
#
_cell.length_a   1.000
_cell.length_b   1.000
_cell.length_c   1.000
_cell.angle_alpha   90.00
_cell.angle_beta   90.00
_cell.angle_gamma   90.00
#
_symmetry.space_group_name_H-M   'P 1'
#
loop_
_entity.id
_entity.type
_entity.pdbx_description
1 polymer ?
#
loop_
_entity_poly.entity_id
_entity_poly.type
_entity_poly.pdbx_seq_one_letter_code
_entity_poly.pdbx_strand_id
1 'polypeptide(L)'
;MGSYNVGRLFSEIERVVKSDVPVTEGLLRVIQFCETARPHPDWSALRSLDIGGDLQQLQRWLETVMRPMPPPALVTGLWFGLFNPVVQGRVTADLHLIGAPYSANDPDWLFRQRWGEDTPDANSAVLDAIHRVAYGRENGLGNDAEYPLCLAYAALAVRHVAKLMGPTLLGDAAQRVLHVGFDSGDFLCVGAVQRTGLIFSRNREVMT
;
A
#
# COMPACT_ATOMS: atom_id res chain seq x y z
N MET A 1 -4.75 -4.88 -23.09
CA MET A 1 -3.40 -4.81 -22.48
C MET A 1 -2.39 -4.56 -23.59
N GLY A 2 -1.95 -3.31 -23.77
CA GLY A 2 -0.69 -3.07 -24.49
C GLY A 2 0.44 -3.71 -23.68
N SER A 3 1.42 -4.30 -24.36
CA SER A 3 2.49 -5.14 -23.82
C SER A 3 3.37 -4.42 -22.76
N TYR A 4 2.84 -4.17 -21.57
CA TYR A 4 3.67 -3.96 -20.40
C TYR A 4 4.30 -5.29 -20.03
N ASN A 5 5.62 -5.32 -19.89
CA ASN A 5 6.25 -6.41 -19.16
C ASN A 5 5.88 -6.22 -17.68
N VAL A 6 4.79 -6.85 -17.25
CA VAL A 6 4.24 -6.76 -15.88
C VAL A 6 5.31 -7.06 -14.85
N GLY A 7 6.22 -8.01 -15.13
CA GLY A 7 7.36 -8.31 -14.26
C GLY A 7 8.36 -7.16 -14.13
N ARG A 8 8.63 -6.41 -15.20
CA ARG A 8 9.47 -5.19 -15.15
C ARG A 8 8.78 -4.07 -14.39
N LEU A 9 7.48 -3.89 -14.60
CA LEU A 9 6.69 -2.88 -13.87
C LEU A 9 6.67 -3.18 -12.37
N PHE A 10 6.39 -4.42 -11.98
CA PHE A 10 6.40 -4.84 -10.59
C PHE A 10 7.79 -4.68 -9.96
N SER A 11 8.84 -5.10 -10.66
CA SER A 11 10.23 -4.91 -10.22
C SER A 11 10.57 -3.43 -10.02
N GLU A 12 10.05 -2.55 -10.88
CA GLU A 12 10.27 -1.10 -10.76
C GLU A 12 9.53 -0.51 -9.56
N ILE A 13 8.27 -0.91 -9.34
CA ILE A 13 7.51 -0.51 -8.15
C ILE A 13 8.24 -0.97 -6.89
N GLU A 14 8.65 -2.24 -6.85
CA GLU A 14 9.43 -2.79 -5.74
C GLU A 14 10.70 -1.96 -5.52
N ARG A 15 11.50 -1.74 -6.57
CA ARG A 15 12.73 -0.93 -6.48
C ARG A 15 12.48 0.47 -5.90
N VAL A 16 11.41 1.14 -6.33
CA VAL A 16 11.04 2.48 -5.85
C VAL A 16 10.58 2.44 -4.40
N VAL A 17 9.68 1.52 -4.03
CA VAL A 17 9.19 1.34 -2.65
C VAL A 17 10.32 1.05 -1.67
N LYS A 18 11.29 0.24 -2.10
CA LYS A 18 12.49 -0.13 -1.33
C LYS A 18 13.56 0.98 -1.28
N SER A 19 13.39 2.05 -2.07
CA SER A 19 14.29 3.20 -2.02
C SER A 19 13.90 4.17 -0.90
N ASP A 20 14.82 5.01 -0.44
CA ASP A 20 14.55 5.96 0.65
C ASP A 20 14.01 7.31 0.19
N VAL A 21 13.30 7.32 -0.94
CA VAL A 21 12.72 8.54 -1.49
C VAL A 21 11.41 8.93 -0.79
N PRO A 22 11.06 10.22 -0.78
CA PRO A 22 9.73 10.69 -0.38
C PRO A 22 8.61 10.04 -1.21
N VAL A 23 7.42 9.88 -0.62
CA VAL A 23 6.25 9.24 -1.27
C VAL A 23 5.92 9.90 -2.61
N THR A 24 5.86 11.24 -2.65
CA THR A 24 5.60 11.99 -3.88
C THR A 24 6.63 11.71 -4.96
N GLU A 25 7.92 11.72 -4.62
CA GLU A 25 8.99 11.44 -5.58
C GLU A 25 8.93 10.00 -6.09
N GLY A 26 8.67 9.03 -5.20
CA GLY A 26 8.50 7.64 -5.57
C GLY A 26 7.34 7.43 -6.54
N LEU A 27 6.17 8.00 -6.24
CA LEU A 27 5.00 7.91 -7.11
C LEU A 27 5.27 8.54 -8.48
N LEU A 28 5.93 9.70 -8.52
CA LEU A 28 6.30 10.37 -9.78
C LEU A 28 7.22 9.51 -10.65
N ARG A 29 8.15 8.74 -10.06
CA ARG A 29 9.01 7.80 -10.80
C ARG A 29 8.20 6.68 -11.45
N VAL A 30 7.23 6.12 -10.72
CA VAL A 30 6.34 5.08 -11.27
C VAL A 30 5.45 5.66 -12.38
N ILE A 31 4.92 6.87 -12.21
CA ILE A 31 4.17 7.58 -13.26
C ILE A 31 5.04 7.76 -14.51
N GLN A 32 6.28 8.21 -14.36
CA GLN A 32 7.19 8.40 -15.49
C GLN A 32 7.49 7.09 -16.23
N PHE A 33 7.70 6.00 -15.48
CA PHE A 33 7.90 4.68 -16.05
C PHE A 33 6.66 4.23 -16.86
N CYS A 34 5.46 4.41 -16.29
CA CYS A 34 4.21 4.03 -16.95
C CYS A 34 3.93 4.88 -18.20
N GLU A 35 4.09 6.21 -18.10
CA GLU A 35 3.85 7.14 -19.21
C GLU A 35 4.78 6.89 -20.41
N THR A 36 6.03 6.51 -20.16
CA THR A 36 6.99 6.17 -21.23
C THR A 36 6.47 5.03 -22.10
N ALA A 37 5.79 4.05 -21.51
CA ALA A 37 5.23 2.91 -22.22
C ALA A 37 3.83 3.17 -22.78
N ARG A 38 3.04 4.04 -22.15
CA ARG A 38 1.73 4.48 -22.64
C ARG A 38 1.56 5.98 -22.42
N PRO A 39 1.93 6.82 -23.40
CA PRO A 39 1.70 8.26 -23.33
C PRO A 39 0.19 8.57 -23.27
N HIS A 40 -0.21 9.43 -22.33
CA HIS A 40 -1.62 9.83 -22.15
C HIS A 40 -1.74 11.15 -21.38
N PRO A 41 -2.69 12.05 -21.70
CA PRO A 41 -2.86 13.31 -20.98
C PRO A 41 -3.19 13.14 -19.48
N ASP A 42 -3.82 12.04 -19.09
CA ASP A 42 -4.25 11.82 -17.69
C ASP A 42 -3.11 11.65 -16.69
N TRP A 43 -1.90 11.34 -17.16
CA TRP A 43 -0.73 11.34 -16.30
C TRP A 43 -0.49 12.71 -15.66
N SER A 44 -0.86 13.81 -16.33
CA SER A 44 -0.75 15.15 -15.74
C SER A 44 -1.65 15.30 -14.51
N ALA A 45 -2.86 14.75 -14.52
CA ALA A 45 -3.76 14.82 -13.37
C ALA A 45 -3.23 13.97 -12.20
N LEU A 46 -2.66 12.80 -12.50
CA LEU A 46 -2.05 11.90 -11.51
C LEU A 46 -0.80 12.50 -10.84
N ARG A 47 -0.11 13.44 -11.49
CA ARG A 47 1.03 14.17 -10.90
C ARG A 47 0.63 15.25 -9.90
N SER A 48 -0.62 15.69 -9.93
CA SER A 48 -1.13 16.80 -9.12
C SER A 48 -1.93 16.33 -7.90
N LEU A 49 -1.87 15.04 -7.55
CA LEU A 49 -2.56 14.48 -6.39
C LEU A 49 -2.03 15.06 -5.08
N ASP A 50 -2.92 15.32 -4.12
CA ASP A 50 -2.55 15.79 -2.78
C ASP A 50 -2.06 14.64 -1.90
N ILE A 51 -0.80 14.26 -2.12
CA ILE A 51 -0.12 13.23 -1.34
C ILE A 51 0.02 13.63 0.13
N GLY A 52 0.27 14.92 0.40
CA GLY A 52 0.53 15.39 1.76
C GLY A 52 -0.70 15.31 2.66
N GLY A 53 -1.85 15.75 2.15
CA GLY A 53 -3.11 15.67 2.87
C GLY A 53 -3.53 14.22 3.15
N ASP A 54 -3.36 13.33 2.17
CA ASP A 54 -3.73 11.92 2.31
C ASP A 54 -2.82 11.18 3.29
N LEU A 55 -1.50 11.44 3.31
CA LEU A 55 -0.60 10.85 4.31
C LEU A 55 -0.99 11.21 5.76
N GLN A 56 -1.40 12.46 6.00
CA GLN A 56 -1.91 12.87 7.32
C GLN A 56 -3.23 12.19 7.67
N GLN A 57 -4.07 11.92 6.68
CA GLN A 57 -5.32 11.21 6.85
C GLN A 57 -5.07 9.72 7.14
N LEU A 58 -4.16 9.08 6.41
CA LEU A 58 -3.76 7.69 6.62
C LEU A 58 -3.11 7.47 7.99
N GLN A 59 -2.28 8.41 8.46
CA GLN A 59 -1.75 8.34 9.82
C GLN A 59 -2.88 8.37 10.86
N ARG A 60 -3.83 9.30 10.73
CA ARG A 60 -4.98 9.40 11.65
C ARG A 60 -5.85 8.15 11.59
N TRP A 61 -6.13 7.63 10.39
CA TRP A 61 -6.85 6.37 10.22
C TRP A 61 -6.15 5.24 10.99
N LEU A 62 -4.84 5.07 10.79
CA LEU A 62 -4.10 4.01 11.46
C LEU A 62 -4.06 4.19 12.98
N GLU A 63 -3.97 5.43 13.48
CA GLU A 63 -4.12 5.73 14.91
C GLU A 63 -5.52 5.38 15.44
N THR A 64 -6.59 5.63 14.67
CA THR A 64 -7.97 5.26 15.05
C THR A 64 -8.20 3.76 15.05
N VAL A 65 -7.44 2.99 14.26
CA VAL A 65 -7.49 1.53 14.27
C VAL A 65 -6.66 0.98 15.45
N MET A 66 -5.42 1.43 15.59
CA MET A 66 -4.44 0.85 16.51
C MET A 66 -4.70 1.20 17.98
N ARG A 67 -5.29 2.37 18.27
CA ARG A 67 -5.50 2.81 19.66
C ARG A 67 -6.65 2.08 20.39
N PRO A 68 -7.87 1.97 19.84
CA PRO A 68 -8.98 1.35 20.56
C PRO A 68 -8.89 -0.17 20.57
N MET A 69 -8.30 -0.77 19.54
CA MET A 69 -8.22 -2.22 19.40
C MET A 69 -6.82 -2.62 18.92
N PRO A 70 -5.75 -2.42 19.70
CA PRO A 70 -4.40 -2.77 19.26
C PRO A 70 -4.34 -4.27 18.91
N PRO A 71 -3.62 -4.66 17.84
CA PRO A 71 -3.52 -6.07 17.53
C PRO A 71 -2.74 -6.81 18.63
N PRO A 72 -3.13 -8.03 19.03
CA PRO A 72 -2.42 -8.81 20.03
C PRO A 72 -0.94 -9.03 19.66
N ALA A 73 -0.10 -9.33 20.65
CA ALA A 73 1.33 -9.59 20.44
C ALA A 73 1.61 -10.76 19.47
N LEU A 74 0.69 -11.73 19.37
CA LEU A 74 0.76 -12.86 18.43
C LEU A 74 0.51 -12.46 16.97
N VAL A 75 -0.10 -11.30 16.73
CA VAL A 75 -0.30 -10.76 15.38
C VAL A 75 1.01 -10.13 14.92
N THR A 76 1.87 -10.91 14.29
CA THR A 76 3.20 -10.45 13.86
C THR A 76 3.24 -10.01 12.39
N GLY A 77 2.14 -10.18 11.65
CA GLY A 77 1.96 -9.67 10.29
C GLY A 77 0.78 -8.71 10.21
N LEU A 78 0.99 -7.57 9.55
CA LEU A 78 -0.06 -6.62 9.17
C LEU A 78 -0.16 -6.61 7.65
N TRP A 79 -1.38 -6.81 7.16
CA TRP A 79 -1.74 -6.77 5.74
C TRP A 79 -2.58 -5.53 5.48
N PHE A 80 -2.04 -4.66 4.65
CA PHE A 80 -2.71 -3.49 4.11
C PHE A 80 -3.25 -3.86 2.73
N GLY A 81 -4.51 -4.26 2.69
CA GLY A 81 -5.15 -4.85 1.51
C GLY A 81 -5.75 -3.80 0.59
N LEU A 82 -5.28 -3.76 -0.65
CA LEU A 82 -5.86 -2.99 -1.74
C LEU A 82 -7.05 -3.73 -2.32
N PHE A 83 -8.15 -3.00 -2.44
CA PHE A 83 -9.41 -3.53 -2.96
C PHE A 83 -10.22 -2.42 -3.64
N ASN A 84 -11.32 -2.81 -4.29
CA ASN A 84 -12.17 -1.91 -5.04
C ASN A 84 -13.60 -1.85 -4.46
N PRO A 85 -13.82 -1.07 -3.38
CA PRO A 85 -15.16 -0.96 -2.81
C PRO A 85 -16.11 -0.19 -3.72
N VAL A 86 -17.40 -0.40 -3.50
CA VAL A 86 -18.47 0.44 -4.06
C VAL A 86 -18.91 1.44 -3.00
N VAL A 87 -18.53 2.71 -3.18
CA VAL A 87 -18.90 3.81 -2.30
C VAL A 87 -19.91 4.70 -3.02
N GLN A 88 -21.09 4.90 -2.42
CA GLN A 88 -22.17 5.72 -3.01
C GLN A 88 -22.52 5.33 -4.46
N GLY A 89 -22.51 4.03 -4.76
CA GLY A 89 -22.85 3.51 -6.10
C GLY A 89 -21.73 3.59 -7.14
N ARG A 90 -20.51 3.96 -6.74
CA ARG A 90 -19.34 4.06 -7.61
C ARG A 90 -18.20 3.16 -7.13
N VAL A 91 -17.56 2.46 -8.05
CA VAL A 91 -16.32 1.72 -7.77
C VAL A 91 -15.18 2.71 -7.50
N THR A 92 -14.39 2.46 -6.47
CA THR A 92 -13.17 3.20 -6.13
C THR A 92 -12.02 2.22 -5.89
N ALA A 93 -10.83 2.73 -5.57
CA ALA A 93 -9.78 1.95 -4.91
C ALA A 93 -9.62 2.46 -3.47
N ASP A 94 -9.38 1.55 -2.53
CA ASP A 94 -9.10 1.89 -1.13
C ASP A 94 -8.22 0.84 -0.46
N LEU A 95 -7.93 1.05 0.83
CA LEU A 95 -7.06 0.23 1.65
C LEU A 95 -7.79 -0.23 2.93
N HIS A 96 -7.72 -1.51 3.27
CA HIS A 96 -8.11 -2.03 4.58
C HIS A 96 -6.91 -2.55 5.35
N LEU A 97 -7.10 -2.85 6.64
CA LEU A 97 -6.05 -3.39 7.50
C LEU A 97 -6.55 -4.62 8.25
N ILE A 98 -5.88 -5.74 8.03
CA ILE A 98 -6.05 -6.94 8.84
C ILE A 98 -4.69 -7.45 9.30
N GLY A 99 -4.68 -8.35 10.27
CA GLY A 99 -3.44 -8.92 10.79
C GLY A 99 -3.59 -10.38 11.20
N ALA A 100 -2.49 -11.12 11.15
CA ALA A 100 -2.42 -12.50 11.55
C ALA A 100 -0.99 -12.82 12.06
N PRO A 101 -0.77 -13.98 12.71
CA PRO A 101 0.58 -14.49 12.94
C PRO A 101 1.29 -14.68 11.60
N TYR A 102 2.38 -13.93 11.39
CA TYR A 102 3.17 -13.99 10.16
C TYR A 102 4.02 -15.25 10.09
N SER A 103 4.15 -15.81 8.88
CA SER A 103 5.08 -16.88 8.56
C SER A 103 5.66 -16.67 7.16
N ALA A 104 6.97 -16.46 7.06
CA ALA A 104 7.65 -16.30 5.77
C ALA A 104 7.61 -17.55 4.88
N ASN A 105 7.34 -18.72 5.47
CA ASN A 105 7.31 -20.01 4.78
C ASN A 105 5.90 -20.46 4.40
N ASP A 106 4.89 -19.66 4.71
CA ASP A 106 3.49 -20.00 4.51
C ASP A 106 2.78 -18.84 3.81
N PRO A 107 2.50 -18.93 2.50
CA PRO A 107 1.85 -17.85 1.77
C PRO A 107 0.41 -17.59 2.26
N ASP A 108 -0.21 -18.57 2.93
CA ASP A 108 -1.59 -18.50 3.41
C ASP A 108 -1.71 -18.00 4.86
N TRP A 109 -0.64 -17.46 5.43
CA TRP A 109 -0.57 -17.04 6.85
C TRP A 109 -1.75 -16.13 7.26
N LEU A 110 -2.20 -15.28 6.33
CA LEU A 110 -3.27 -14.31 6.53
C LEU A 110 -4.68 -14.93 6.68
N PHE A 111 -4.87 -16.18 6.24
CA PHE A 111 -6.18 -16.85 6.25
C PHE A 111 -6.43 -17.70 7.51
N ARG A 112 -5.41 -17.91 8.34
CA ARG A 112 -5.50 -18.84 9.48
C ARG A 112 -6.22 -18.25 10.68
N GLN A 113 -5.92 -16.99 11.00
CA GLN A 113 -6.51 -16.28 12.14
C GLN A 113 -6.39 -14.77 11.92
N ARG A 114 -7.52 -14.08 11.85
CA ARG A 114 -7.56 -12.66 11.51
C ARG A 114 -7.90 -11.80 12.72
N TRP A 115 -7.07 -10.81 12.94
CA TRP A 115 -7.42 -9.61 13.69
C TRP A 115 -7.83 -8.53 12.68
N GLY A 116 -8.76 -7.67 13.10
CA GLY A 116 -9.10 -6.45 12.36
C GLY A 116 -10.18 -6.59 11.30
N GLU A 117 -10.98 -7.68 11.31
CA GLU A 117 -12.07 -7.89 10.33
C GLU A 117 -13.12 -6.77 10.35
N ASP A 118 -13.30 -6.10 11.49
CA ASP A 118 -14.23 -4.98 11.67
C ASP A 118 -13.54 -3.61 11.67
N THR A 119 -12.29 -3.51 11.22
CA THR A 119 -11.61 -2.21 11.15
C THR A 119 -12.20 -1.37 10.01
N PRO A 120 -12.33 -0.04 10.19
CA PRO A 120 -12.78 0.82 9.12
C PRO A 120 -11.74 0.87 8.00
N ASP A 121 -12.22 1.01 6.77
CA ASP A 121 -11.38 1.28 5.61
C ASP A 121 -10.67 2.64 5.72
N ALA A 122 -9.56 2.76 5.01
CA ALA A 122 -8.72 3.94 5.05
C ALA A 122 -9.40 5.18 4.48
N ASN A 123 -10.33 5.04 3.52
CA ASN A 123 -10.94 6.15 2.81
C ASN A 123 -9.89 7.09 2.18
N SER A 124 -8.88 6.52 1.53
CA SER A 124 -7.80 7.30 0.91
C SER A 124 -8.32 8.10 -0.29
N ALA A 125 -8.20 9.43 -0.21
CA ALA A 125 -8.53 10.35 -1.28
C ALA A 125 -7.60 10.19 -2.49
N VAL A 126 -6.34 9.79 -2.26
CA VAL A 126 -5.39 9.53 -3.35
C VAL A 126 -5.72 8.24 -4.10
N LEU A 127 -6.03 7.14 -3.39
CA LEU A 127 -6.45 5.89 -4.05
C LEU A 127 -7.75 6.08 -4.84
N ASP A 128 -8.73 6.80 -4.26
CA ASP A 128 -9.94 7.18 -4.98
C ASP A 128 -9.65 8.01 -6.23
N ALA A 129 -8.79 9.03 -6.09
CA ALA A 129 -8.43 9.88 -7.22
C ALA A 129 -7.71 9.12 -8.33
N ILE A 130 -6.83 8.17 -8.00
CA ILE A 130 -6.18 7.29 -8.97
C ILE A 130 -7.23 6.52 -9.76
N HIS A 131 -8.16 5.84 -9.08
CA HIS A 131 -9.22 5.09 -9.74
C HIS A 131 -10.09 5.99 -10.64
N ARG A 132 -10.53 7.13 -10.11
CA ARG A 132 -11.36 8.09 -10.85
C ARG A 132 -10.66 8.64 -12.09
N VAL A 133 -9.36 8.96 -12.01
CA VAL A 133 -8.62 9.43 -13.19
C VAL A 133 -8.41 8.29 -14.18
N ALA A 134 -8.11 7.09 -13.70
CA ALA A 134 -7.91 5.92 -14.55
C ALA A 134 -9.14 5.60 -15.41
N TYR A 135 -10.34 5.59 -14.83
CA TYR A 135 -11.57 5.18 -15.50
C TYR A 135 -12.53 6.33 -15.85
N GLY A 136 -12.15 7.59 -15.60
CA GLY A 136 -13.05 8.75 -15.71
C GLY A 136 -13.44 9.16 -17.13
N ARG A 137 -12.87 8.52 -18.16
CA ARG A 137 -13.20 8.77 -19.57
C ARG A 137 -13.15 7.49 -20.39
N GLU A 138 -13.90 7.49 -21.48
CA GLU A 138 -13.77 6.49 -22.52
C GLU A 138 -12.32 6.50 -23.05
N ASN A 139 -11.72 5.30 -23.19
CA ASN A 139 -10.30 5.12 -23.51
C ASN A 139 -9.30 5.72 -22.50
N GLY A 140 -9.73 5.93 -21.24
CA GLY A 140 -8.86 6.33 -20.14
C GLY A 140 -7.75 5.32 -19.83
N LEU A 141 -6.88 5.67 -18.87
CA LEU A 141 -5.74 4.83 -18.51
C LEU A 141 -6.15 3.45 -17.96
N GLY A 142 -7.30 3.33 -17.30
CA GLY A 142 -7.78 2.11 -16.68
C GLY A 142 -6.68 1.42 -15.85
N ASN A 143 -6.56 0.11 -16.01
CA ASN A 143 -5.62 -0.68 -15.24
C ASN A 143 -4.13 -0.35 -15.49
N ASP A 144 -3.78 0.31 -16.60
CA ASP A 144 -2.40 0.74 -16.83
C ASP A 144 -1.97 1.87 -15.87
N ALA A 145 -2.93 2.57 -15.24
CA ALA A 145 -2.67 3.50 -14.14
C ALA A 145 -3.07 2.94 -12.78
N GLU A 146 -4.26 2.34 -12.67
CA GLU A 146 -4.77 1.85 -11.37
C GLU A 146 -3.81 0.87 -10.71
N TYR A 147 -3.49 -0.25 -11.37
CA TYR A 147 -2.65 -1.29 -10.81
C TYR A 147 -1.30 -0.76 -10.30
N PRO A 148 -0.45 -0.11 -11.14
CA PRO A 148 0.86 0.29 -10.67
C PRO A 148 0.81 1.44 -9.66
N LEU A 149 -0.12 2.39 -9.81
CA LEU A 149 -0.14 3.56 -8.94
C LEU A 149 -0.78 3.26 -7.59
N CYS A 150 -1.85 2.45 -7.53
CA CYS A 150 -2.43 2.03 -6.24
C CYS A 150 -1.41 1.22 -5.43
N LEU A 151 -0.74 0.25 -6.05
CA LEU A 151 0.29 -0.55 -5.38
C LEU A 151 1.48 0.29 -4.91
N ALA A 152 2.03 1.13 -5.81
CA ALA A 152 3.17 1.98 -5.46
C ALA A 152 2.81 3.00 -4.36
N TYR A 153 1.67 3.67 -4.50
CA TYR A 153 1.23 4.67 -3.55
C TYR A 153 1.00 4.06 -2.16
N ALA A 154 0.17 3.02 -2.06
CA ALA A 154 -0.12 2.39 -0.78
C ALA A 154 1.15 1.86 -0.11
N ALA A 155 2.06 1.24 -0.87
CA ALA A 155 3.30 0.72 -0.33
C ALA A 155 4.23 1.83 0.19
N LEU A 156 4.38 2.94 -0.55
CA LEU A 156 5.14 4.10 -0.12
C LEU A 156 4.50 4.79 1.10
N ALA A 157 3.18 4.96 1.08
CA ALA A 157 2.42 5.63 2.12
C ALA A 157 2.43 4.84 3.44
N VAL A 158 2.15 3.54 3.40
CA VAL A 158 2.22 2.66 4.58
C VAL A 158 3.62 2.67 5.17
N ARG A 159 4.66 2.57 4.33
CA ARG A 159 6.06 2.65 4.79
C ARG A 159 6.34 3.99 5.47
N HIS A 160 5.89 5.10 4.89
CA HIS A 160 6.07 6.44 5.44
C HIS A 160 5.38 6.57 6.81
N VAL A 161 4.09 6.21 6.88
CA VAL A 161 3.30 6.29 8.11
C VAL A 161 3.86 5.36 9.20
N ALA A 162 4.29 4.14 8.84
CA ALA A 162 4.91 3.22 9.77
C ALA A 162 6.22 3.75 10.37
N LYS A 163 7.04 4.47 9.59
CA LYS A 163 8.23 5.16 10.11
C LYS A 163 7.86 6.23 11.15
N LEU A 164 6.79 6.99 10.92
CA LEU A 164 6.34 8.04 11.83
C LEU A 164 5.72 7.47 13.12
N MET A 165 4.87 6.45 13.00
CA MET A 165 4.17 5.86 14.12
C MET A 165 5.06 4.97 14.99
N GLY A 166 6.07 4.32 14.39
CA GLY A 166 7.09 3.54 15.08
C GLY A 166 6.50 2.59 16.13
N PRO A 167 6.86 2.74 17.43
CA PRO A 167 6.38 1.87 18.51
C PRO A 167 4.86 1.78 18.66
N THR A 168 4.09 2.78 18.22
CA THR A 168 2.62 2.73 18.26
C THR A 168 2.10 1.59 17.40
N LEU A 169 2.70 1.37 16.22
CA LEU A 169 2.34 0.26 15.36
C LEU A 169 2.78 -1.08 15.96
N LEU A 170 3.91 -1.09 16.67
CA LEU A 170 4.46 -2.29 17.31
C LEU A 170 3.52 -2.84 18.39
N GLY A 171 3.03 -1.98 19.28
CA GLY A 171 2.31 -2.42 20.48
C GLY A 171 3.17 -3.36 21.32
N ASP A 172 2.58 -4.47 21.78
CA ASP A 172 3.28 -5.45 22.63
C ASP A 172 4.07 -6.52 21.84
N ALA A 173 4.03 -6.50 20.51
CA ALA A 173 4.77 -7.43 19.68
C ALA A 173 6.28 -7.11 19.72
N ALA A 174 7.13 -8.13 19.56
CA ALA A 174 8.57 -7.91 19.34
C ALA A 174 8.84 -7.31 17.94
N GLN A 175 8.00 -7.69 16.98
CA GLN A 175 8.07 -7.27 15.59
C GLN A 175 6.69 -7.32 14.93
N ARG A 176 6.45 -6.41 13.98
CA ARG A 176 5.35 -6.53 13.00
C ARG A 176 5.85 -6.37 11.58
N VAL A 177 5.71 -7.41 10.77
CA VAL A 177 6.00 -7.39 9.34
C VAL A 177 4.83 -6.75 8.61
N LEU A 178 5.13 -5.84 7.69
CA LEU A 178 4.14 -5.06 6.95
C LEU A 178 4.09 -5.52 5.49
N HIS A 179 2.91 -5.95 5.05
CA HIS A 179 2.63 -6.29 3.67
C HIS A 179 1.59 -5.34 3.10
N VAL A 180 1.76 -4.97 1.83
CA VAL A 180 0.83 -4.14 1.07
C VAL A 180 0.59 -4.80 -0.27
N GLY A 181 -0.66 -5.00 -0.66
CA GLY A 181 -0.97 -5.63 -1.94
C GLY A 181 -2.43 -5.80 -2.20
N PHE A 182 -2.75 -6.27 -3.40
CA PHE A 182 -4.12 -6.58 -3.78
C PHE A 182 -4.58 -7.87 -3.12
N ASP A 183 -5.83 -7.91 -2.66
CA ASP A 183 -6.43 -9.14 -2.13
C ASP A 183 -6.46 -10.28 -3.17
N SER A 184 -6.27 -9.96 -4.46
CA SER A 184 -6.15 -10.91 -5.57
C SER A 184 -4.74 -11.51 -5.75
N GLY A 185 -3.71 -11.05 -5.03
CA GLY A 185 -2.45 -11.80 -4.88
C GLY A 185 -1.13 -11.09 -5.14
N ASP A 186 -1.08 -9.92 -5.79
CA ASP A 186 0.18 -9.19 -5.98
C ASP A 186 0.48 -8.29 -4.77
N PHE A 187 1.61 -8.51 -4.10
CA PHE A 187 1.95 -7.79 -2.87
C PHE A 187 3.44 -7.59 -2.63
N LEU A 188 3.75 -6.63 -1.77
CA LEU A 188 5.09 -6.23 -1.36
C LEU A 188 5.21 -6.32 0.16
N CYS A 189 6.33 -6.86 0.64
CA CYS A 189 6.77 -6.61 2.01
C CYS A 189 7.44 -5.23 2.05
N VAL A 190 6.89 -4.31 2.84
CA VAL A 190 7.33 -2.90 2.90
C VAL A 190 8.18 -2.59 4.13
N GLY A 191 8.45 -3.59 4.96
CA GLY A 191 9.33 -3.51 6.12
C GLY A 191 8.80 -4.29 7.32
N ALA A 192 9.52 -4.19 8.44
CA ALA A 192 9.04 -4.66 9.72
C ALA A 192 9.29 -3.59 10.78
N VAL A 193 8.30 -3.31 11.61
CA VAL A 193 8.46 -2.42 12.76
C VAL A 193 9.01 -3.24 13.92
N GLN A 194 10.06 -2.70 14.54
CA GLN A 194 10.68 -3.19 15.78
C GLN A 194 10.81 -2.03 16.76
N ARG A 195 11.31 -2.29 17.98
CA ARG A 195 11.51 -1.24 19.00
C ARG A 195 12.41 -0.10 18.54
N THR A 196 13.36 -0.38 17.66
CA THR A 196 14.32 0.60 17.10
C THR A 196 13.75 1.39 15.93
N GLY A 197 12.53 1.08 15.48
CA GLY A 197 11.85 1.71 14.35
C GLY A 197 11.54 0.72 13.23
N LEU A 198 11.23 1.26 12.05
CA LEU A 198 11.00 0.46 10.85
C LEU A 198 12.34 -0.03 10.29
N ILE A 199 12.54 -1.34 10.30
CA ILE A 199 13.62 -2.00 9.58
C ILE A 199 13.15 -2.41 8.19
N PHE A 200 14.05 -2.31 7.23
CA PHE A 200 13.78 -2.68 5.85
C PHE A 200 14.99 -3.43 5.29
N SER A 201 14.76 -4.63 4.74
CA SER A 201 15.81 -5.36 4.04
C SER A 201 15.62 -5.25 2.53
N ARG A 202 16.70 -4.86 1.86
CA ARG A 202 16.77 -4.88 0.40
C ARG A 202 16.73 -6.32 -0.16
N ASN A 203 17.03 -7.33 0.66
CA ASN A 203 16.99 -8.76 0.33
C ASN A 203 15.91 -9.50 1.15
N ARG A 204 15.33 -10.57 0.59
CA ARG A 204 14.24 -11.36 1.22
C ARG A 204 14.55 -11.99 2.59
N GLU A 205 15.79 -11.92 3.08
CA GLU A 205 16.31 -12.80 4.14
C GLU A 205 16.15 -12.31 5.59
N VAL A 206 15.65 -11.09 5.85
CA VAL A 206 15.74 -10.50 7.22
C VAL A 206 14.52 -10.73 8.10
N MET A 207 13.53 -11.51 7.66
CA MET A 207 12.27 -11.65 8.40
C MET A 207 11.95 -13.11 8.72
N THR A 208 12.89 -13.74 9.44
CA THR A 208 12.66 -15.01 10.16
C THR A 208 12.22 -14.73 11.58
#